data_AF-A0A7W6ALL4-F1
#
_entry.id   AF-A0A7W6ALL4-F1
#
_cell.length_a   1.000
_cell.length_b   1.000
_cell.length_c   1.000
_cell.angle_alpha   90.00
_cell.angle_beta   90.00
_cell.angle_gamma   90.00
#
_symmetry.space_group_name_H-M   'P 1'
#
loop_
_entity.id
_entity.type
_entity.pdbx_description
1 polymer ?
#
loop_
_entity_poly.entity_id
_entity_poly.type
_entity_poly.pdbx_seq_one_letter_code
_entity_poly.pdbx_strand_id
1 'polypeptide(L)'
;MRWIGLAFYLLSACAASAAGNPLTIERLLSDGWEVAAYSGNLDVRTSLILFRKKDVSYLVQCSSLFDVTRAQRVVVNCYELH
;
A
#
# COMPACT_ATOMS: atom_id res chain seq x y z
N MET A 1 23.21 18.11 -48.44
CA MET A 1 23.46 18.53 -47.04
C MET A 1 22.11 18.60 -46.33
N ARG A 2 21.64 17.53 -45.67
CA ARG A 2 22.01 17.04 -44.33
C ARG A 2 21.40 17.95 -43.24
N TRP A 3 20.16 17.65 -42.86
CA TRP A 3 19.78 17.26 -41.48
C TRP A 3 20.06 18.34 -40.43
N ILE A 4 19.09 19.21 -40.17
CA ILE A 4 19.09 20.06 -38.97
C ILE A 4 17.71 19.99 -38.34
N GLY A 5 17.65 19.47 -37.11
CA GLY A 5 16.75 20.02 -36.11
C GLY A 5 15.62 19.15 -35.57
N LEU A 6 15.60 17.84 -35.82
CA LEU A 6 14.75 16.91 -35.06
C LEU A 6 15.51 16.53 -33.77
N ALA A 7 15.72 17.51 -32.89
CA ALA A 7 16.42 17.32 -31.64
C ALA A 7 15.74 18.09 -30.52
N PHE A 8 15.46 17.34 -29.44
CA PHE A 8 15.28 17.86 -28.08
C PHE A 8 13.93 18.51 -27.72
N TYR A 9 12.86 17.71 -27.76
CA TYR A 9 11.79 17.83 -26.76
C TYR A 9 11.50 16.49 -26.06
N LEU A 10 12.55 15.70 -25.85
CA LEU A 10 12.56 14.68 -24.82
C LEU A 10 13.21 15.30 -23.60
N LEU A 11 12.43 15.75 -22.61
CA LEU A 11 12.81 15.82 -21.19
C LEU A 11 11.82 16.72 -20.46
N SER A 12 10.80 16.09 -19.87
CA SER A 12 10.43 16.29 -18.46
C SER A 12 9.02 15.75 -18.21
N ALA A 13 8.84 14.44 -18.41
CA ALA A 13 7.83 13.72 -17.64
C ALA A 13 8.45 13.49 -16.26
N CYS A 14 8.39 14.50 -15.38
CA CYS A 14 8.60 14.30 -13.96
C CYS A 14 7.37 13.51 -13.49
N ALA A 15 7.43 12.18 -13.63
CA ALA A 15 6.49 11.30 -12.97
C ALA A 15 6.73 11.50 -11.47
N ALA A 16 6.01 12.44 -10.88
CA ALA A 16 5.85 12.49 -9.45
C ALA A 16 5.19 11.15 -9.09
N SER A 17 6.00 10.20 -8.61
CA SER A 17 5.51 9.07 -7.87
C SER A 17 4.76 9.67 -6.69
N ALA A 18 3.44 9.81 -6.82
CA ALA A 18 2.58 10.20 -5.73
C ALA A 18 2.72 9.09 -4.70
N ALA A 19 3.63 9.28 -3.75
CA ALA A 19 3.59 8.60 -2.48
C ALA A 19 2.32 9.13 -1.80
N GLY A 20 1.18 8.58 -2.22
CA GLY A 20 -0.09 8.79 -1.55
C GLY A 20 0.10 8.48 -0.08
N ASN A 21 -0.66 9.16 0.78
CA ASN A 21 -0.62 8.89 2.21
C ASN A 21 -0.66 7.37 2.44
N PRO A 22 0.27 6.82 3.25
CA PRO A 22 0.34 5.39 3.44
C PRO A 22 -1.01 4.89 3.97
N LEU A 23 -1.56 3.86 3.32
CA LEU A 23 -2.74 3.16 3.82
C LEU A 23 -2.42 2.62 5.20
N THR A 24 -3.21 3.02 6.19
CA THR A 24 -3.13 2.48 7.56
C THR A 24 -4.47 1.89 7.96
N ILE A 25 -4.44 1.00 8.95
CA ILE A 25 -5.64 0.34 9.48
C ILE A 25 -6.61 1.39 10.04
N GLU A 26 -6.10 2.39 10.76
CA GLU A 26 -6.91 3.46 11.36
C GLU A 26 -7.59 4.30 10.30
N ARG A 27 -6.89 4.57 9.20
CA ARG A 27 -7.44 5.33 8.08
C ARG A 27 -8.54 4.54 7.36
N LEU A 28 -8.30 3.26 7.10
CA LEU A 28 -9.30 2.37 6.48
C LEU A 28 -10.58 2.32 7.31
N LEU A 29 -10.46 2.10 8.63
CA LEU A 29 -11.59 2.08 9.55
C LEU A 29 -12.33 3.43 9.57
N SER A 30 -11.59 4.55 9.60
CA SER A 30 -12.18 5.89 9.59
C SER A 30 -12.88 6.22 8.26
N ASP A 31 -12.38 5.69 7.15
CA ASP A 31 -12.91 5.88 5.81
C ASP A 31 -14.06 4.91 5.47
N GLY A 32 -14.53 4.13 6.45
CA GLY A 32 -15.69 3.23 6.32
C GLY A 32 -15.40 1.90 5.63
N TRP A 33 -14.13 1.46 5.61
CA TRP A 33 -13.81 0.08 5.23
C TRP A 33 -14.19 -0.87 6.37
N GLU A 34 -14.74 -2.03 6.01
CA GLU A 34 -15.16 -3.08 6.92
C GLU A 34 -14.15 -4.23 6.92
N VAL A 35 -13.93 -4.86 8.08
CA VAL A 35 -13.13 -6.08 8.17
C VAL A 35 -13.92 -7.25 7.57
N ALA A 36 -13.41 -7.81 6.49
CA ALA A 36 -13.97 -8.98 5.80
C ALA A 36 -13.40 -10.30 6.35
N ALA A 37 -12.12 -10.32 6.70
CA ALA A 37 -11.47 -11.49 7.28
C ALA A 37 -10.28 -11.09 8.16
N TYR A 38 -9.93 -11.97 9.10
CA TYR A 38 -8.76 -11.85 9.96
C TYR A 38 -8.09 -13.21 10.10
N SER A 39 -6.76 -13.23 10.01
CA SER A 39 -5.94 -14.41 10.27
C SER A 39 -4.69 -14.03 11.05
N GLY A 40 -4.25 -14.88 11.96
CA GLY A 40 -3.03 -14.67 12.72
C GLY A 40 -2.41 -15.98 13.13
N ASN A 41 -1.09 -15.98 13.33
CA ASN A 41 -0.38 -17.17 13.80
C ASN A 41 -0.49 -17.30 15.32
N LEU A 42 -0.30 -18.52 15.85
CA LEU A 42 -0.37 -18.83 17.29
C LEU A 42 0.59 -17.98 18.14
N ASP A 43 1.75 -17.62 17.59
CA ASP A 43 2.74 -16.79 18.26
C ASP A 43 2.47 -15.28 18.10
N VAL A 44 1.37 -14.90 17.43
CA VAL A 44 0.91 -13.52 17.14
C VAL A 44 1.99 -12.64 16.49
N ARG A 45 3.07 -13.23 15.97
CA ARG A 45 4.14 -12.50 15.29
C ARG A 45 3.69 -11.88 14.00
N THR A 46 2.72 -12.50 13.34
CA THR A 46 2.12 -12.02 12.10
C THR A 46 0.62 -12.13 12.16
N SER A 47 -0.07 -11.06 11.79
CA SER A 47 -1.50 -11.07 11.49
C SER A 47 -1.78 -10.44 10.13
N LEU A 48 -2.86 -10.91 9.51
CA LEU A 48 -3.39 -10.44 8.24
C LEU A 48 -4.84 -10.02 8.48
N ILE A 49 -5.18 -8.83 8.00
CA ILE A 49 -6.53 -8.26 8.05
C ILE A 49 -6.93 -7.93 6.63
N LEU A 50 -8.08 -8.45 6.21
CA LEU A 50 -8.65 -8.17 4.91
C LEU A 50 -9.81 -7.20 5.09
N PHE A 51 -9.74 -6.08 4.39
CA PHE A 51 -10.76 -5.05 4.35
C PHE A 51 -11.52 -5.07 3.04
N ARG A 52 -12.82 -4.78 3.12
CA ARG A 52 -13.69 -4.52 1.98
C ARG A 52 -14.39 -3.19 2.19
N LYS A 53 -14.87 -2.56 1.12
CA LYS A 53 -15.73 -1.39 1.21
C LYS A 53 -16.85 -1.51 0.20
N LYS A 54 -18.05 -1.11 0.61
CA LYS A 54 -19.19 -1.08 -0.31
C LYS A 54 -18.86 -0.18 -1.49
N ASP A 55 -19.25 -0.60 -2.69
CA ASP A 55 -19.07 0.15 -3.93
C ASP A 55 -17.59 0.33 -4.36
N VAL A 56 -16.66 -0.43 -3.77
CA VAL A 56 -15.24 -0.53 -4.18
C VAL A 56 -14.96 -1.95 -4.67
N SER A 57 -14.37 -2.09 -5.85
CA SER A 57 -14.18 -3.39 -6.52
C SER A 57 -12.94 -4.17 -6.06
N TYR A 58 -12.10 -3.57 -5.23
CA TYR A 58 -10.86 -4.14 -4.74
C TYR A 58 -10.89 -4.30 -3.22
N LEU A 59 -10.04 -5.18 -2.70
CA LEU A 59 -9.86 -5.39 -1.26
C LEU A 59 -8.59 -4.70 -0.78
N VAL A 60 -8.49 -4.42 0.52
CA VAL A 60 -7.22 -3.97 1.11
C VAL A 60 -6.75 -5.00 2.12
N GLN A 61 -5.55 -5.53 1.94
CA GLN A 61 -4.94 -6.44 2.89
C GLN A 61 -3.88 -5.69 3.70
N CYS A 62 -4.06 -5.66 5.01
CA CYS A 62 -3.07 -5.18 5.96
C CYS A 62 -2.39 -6.35 6.66
N SER A 63 -1.06 -6.33 6.73
CA SER A 63 -0.25 -7.23 7.54
C SER A 63 0.33 -6.49 8.74
N SER A 64 0.24 -7.06 9.93
CA SER A 64 1.00 -6.62 11.11
C SER A 64 2.07 -7.64 11.44
N LEU A 65 3.32 -7.20 11.59
CA LEU A 65 4.47 -8.01 11.94
C LEU A 65 5.10 -7.46 13.23
N PHE A 66 5.21 -8.29 14.26
CA PHE A 66 6.08 -8.03 15.39
C PHE A 66 7.51 -8.45 15.02
N ASP A 67 8.34 -7.47 14.69
CA ASP A 67 9.77 -7.69 14.52
C ASP A 67 10.40 -7.78 15.91
N VAL A 68 10.98 -8.94 16.20
CA VAL A 68 11.75 -9.20 17.43
C VAL A 68 13.22 -9.46 17.12
N THR A 69 13.58 -9.44 15.83
CA THR A 69 14.89 -9.89 15.33
C THR A 69 15.88 -8.75 15.10
N ARG A 70 15.38 -7.58 14.68
CA ARG A 70 16.23 -6.39 14.45
C ARG A 70 16.04 -5.31 15.50
N ALA A 71 14.78 -5.05 15.86
CA ALA A 71 14.37 -4.11 16.90
C ALA A 71 12.95 -4.47 17.32
N GLN A 72 12.65 -4.40 18.61
CA GLN A 72 11.31 -4.67 19.12
C GLN A 72 10.33 -3.59 18.64
N ARG A 73 9.62 -3.87 17.53
CA ARG A 73 8.64 -2.94 16.94
C ARG A 73 7.53 -3.69 16.22
N VAL A 74 6.42 -3.00 16.06
CA VAL A 74 5.32 -3.43 15.19
C VAL A 74 5.49 -2.75 13.83
N VAL A 75 5.49 -3.55 12.76
CA VAL A 75 5.50 -3.07 11.38
C VAL A 75 4.16 -3.41 10.76
N VAL A 76 3.45 -2.39 10.28
CA VAL A 76 2.17 -2.56 9.58
C VAL A 76 2.34 -2.13 8.14
N ASN A 77 1.87 -2.95 7.21
CA ASN A 77 1.83 -2.63 5.78
C ASN A 77 0.45 -2.96 5.22
N CYS A 78 -0.13 -2.07 4.44
CA CYS A 78 -1.42 -2.27 3.80
C CYS A 78 -1.29 -2.13 2.28
N TYR A 79 -1.94 -3.02 1.54
CA TYR A 79 -1.87 -3.09 0.09
C TYR A 79 -3.26 -3.29 -0.52
N GLU A 80 -3.50 -2.63 -1.65
CA GLU A 80 -4.70 -2.83 -2.46
C GLU A 80 -4.56 -4.12 -3.29
N LEU A 81 -5.63 -4.92 -3.32
CA LEU A 81 -5.74 -6.18 -4.04
C LEU A 81 -6.77 -6.01 -5.16
N HIS A 82 -6.29 -5.75 -6.37
CA HIS A 82 -7.07 -5.56 -7.59
C HIS A 82 -7.34 -6.88 -8.33
#